data_AF-A0A9D7UAX8-F1
#
_entry.id   AF-A0A9D7UAX8-F1
#
_cell.length_a   1.000
_cell.length_b   1.000
_cell.length_c   1.000
_cell.angle_alpha   90.00
_cell.angle_beta   90.00
_cell.angle_gamma   90.00
#
_symmetry.space_group_name_H-M   'P 1'
#
loop_
_entity.id
_entity.type
_entity.pdbx_description
1 polymer ?
#
loop_
_entity_poly.entity_id
_entity_poly.type
_entity_poly.pdbx_seq_one_letter_code
_entity_poly.pdbx_strand_id
1 'polypeptide(L)'
;MKTIDYNSISEAITELSKIGQIEIVTKLENILENNEVEKPKLHNRKEDKTTSYYRVNLAEEELEVITNLFFDLEVGSLTAEYEAGNSTEKYVTLLNNWSNISGETASL
;
A
#
# COMPACT_ATOMS: atom_id res chain seq x y z
N MET A 1 10.51 8.97 8.94
CA MET A 1 9.38 9.51 8.14
C MET A 1 8.83 8.35 7.32
N LYS A 2 7.56 7.98 7.50
CA LYS A 2 6.92 6.86 6.79
C LYS A 2 6.47 7.36 5.42
N THR A 3 7.02 6.80 4.35
CA THR A 3 6.64 7.13 2.97
C THR A 3 6.36 5.88 2.18
N ILE A 4 5.39 5.97 1.27
CA ILE A 4 4.98 4.85 0.43
C ILE A 4 4.71 5.34 -1.00
N ASP A 5 4.84 4.47 -1.99
CA ASP A 5 4.60 4.80 -3.39
C ASP A 5 3.10 4.88 -3.72
N TYR A 6 2.80 5.58 -4.82
CA TYR A 6 1.46 5.77 -5.34
C TYR A 6 0.68 4.46 -5.56
N ASN A 7 1.33 3.43 -6.10
CA ASN A 7 0.65 2.19 -6.47
C ASN A 7 0.21 1.44 -5.21
N SER A 8 1.06 1.40 -4.18
CA SER A 8 0.72 0.79 -2.89
C SER A 8 -0.51 1.43 -2.23
N ILE A 9 -0.64 2.77 -2.29
CA ILE A 9 -1.85 3.46 -1.78
C ILE A 9 -3.07 3.16 -2.65
N SER A 10 -2.91 3.21 -3.98
CA SER A 10 -4.01 2.99 -4.93
C SER A 10 -4.60 1.57 -4.84
N GLU A 11 -3.73 0.57 -4.67
CA GLU A 11 -4.15 -0.82 -4.45
C GLU A 11 -4.83 -0.98 -3.08
N ALA A 12 -4.31 -0.33 -2.02
CA ALA A 12 -4.95 -0.36 -0.70
C ALA A 12 -6.36 0.23 -0.76
N ILE A 13 -6.54 1.39 -1.40
CA ILE A 13 -7.87 2.00 -1.63
C ILE A 13 -8.80 1.01 -2.33
N THR A 14 -8.31 0.36 -3.39
CA THR A 14 -9.11 -0.57 -4.21
C THR A 14 -9.58 -1.76 -3.38
N GLU A 15 -8.69 -2.40 -2.62
CA GLU A 15 -9.02 -3.60 -1.83
C GLU A 15 -9.86 -3.26 -0.59
N LEU A 16 -9.53 -2.17 0.14
CA LEU A 16 -10.31 -1.70 1.30
C LEU A 16 -11.74 -1.32 0.90
N SER A 17 -11.93 -0.74 -0.29
CA SER A 17 -13.25 -0.39 -0.80
C SER A 17 -14.14 -1.63 -1.00
N LYS A 18 -13.57 -2.77 -1.39
CA LYS A 18 -14.32 -4.02 -1.58
C LYS A 18 -14.88 -4.58 -0.27
N ILE A 19 -14.18 -4.33 0.84
CA ILE A 19 -14.56 -4.81 2.17
C ILE A 19 -15.23 -3.75 3.05
N GLY A 20 -15.50 -2.56 2.49
CA GLY A 20 -16.25 -1.50 3.16
C GLY A 20 -15.47 -0.72 4.23
N GLN A 21 -14.13 -0.71 4.19
CA GLN A 21 -13.28 0.05 5.12
C GLN A 21 -13.21 1.55 4.74
N ILE A 22 -14.36 2.22 4.70
CA ILE A 22 -14.53 3.56 4.12
C ILE A 22 -13.68 4.62 4.83
N GLU A 23 -13.54 4.54 6.16
CA GLU A 23 -12.77 5.54 6.91
C GLU A 23 -11.28 5.55 6.49
N ILE A 24 -10.67 4.38 6.35
CA ILE A 24 -9.27 4.24 5.94
C ILE A 24 -9.13 4.68 4.48
N VAL A 25 -10.08 4.31 3.61
CA VAL A 25 -10.10 4.75 2.20
C VAL A 25 -10.07 6.27 2.11
N THR A 26 -10.93 6.99 2.82
CA THR A 26 -10.97 8.45 2.80
C THR A 26 -9.66 9.08 3.26
N LYS A 27 -9.00 8.49 4.26
CA LYS A 27 -7.67 8.96 4.71
C LYS A 27 -6.59 8.75 3.66
N LEU A 28 -6.60 7.60 2.97
CA LEU A 28 -5.68 7.30 1.88
C LEU A 28 -5.89 8.21 0.67
N GLU A 29 -7.14 8.52 0.31
CA GLU A 29 -7.47 9.50 -0.73
C GLU A 29 -6.94 10.89 -0.36
N ASN A 30 -7.12 11.31 0.90
CA ASN A 30 -6.59 12.59 1.37
C ASN A 30 -5.05 12.66 1.29
N ILE A 31 -4.37 11.54 1.58
CA ILE A 31 -2.91 11.42 1.42
C ILE A 31 -2.50 11.62 -0.04
N LEU A 32 -3.20 11.00 -1.00
CA LEU A 32 -2.90 11.15 -2.43
C LEU A 32 -3.09 12.58 -2.96
N GLU A 33 -3.95 13.36 -2.30
CA GLU A 33 -4.22 14.75 -2.65
C GLU A 33 -3.23 15.73 -2.02
N ASN A 34 -2.85 15.51 -0.77
CA ASN A 34 -2.21 16.55 0.05
C ASN A 34 -0.80 16.22 0.52
N ASN A 35 -0.37 14.96 0.46
CA ASN A 35 0.84 14.50 1.14
C ASN A 35 1.96 14.05 0.18
N GLU A 36 1.91 14.46 -1.09
CA GLU A 36 2.97 14.13 -2.06
C GLU A 36 4.32 14.69 -1.59
N VAL A 37 5.36 13.85 -1.65
CA VAL A 37 6.74 14.25 -1.39
C VAL A 37 7.27 14.98 -2.63
N GLU A 38 7.83 16.18 -2.42
CA GLU A 38 8.37 16.98 -3.51
C GLU A 38 9.38 16.19 -4.36
N LYS A 39 9.10 16.11 -5.66
CA LYS A 39 10.02 15.51 -6.64
C LYS A 39 11.16 16.47 -6.95
N PRO A 40 12.38 15.96 -7.21
CA PRO A 40 13.45 16.78 -7.79
C PRO A 40 12.98 17.45 -9.09
N LYS A 41 13.39 18.70 -9.31
CA LYS A 41 12.95 19.53 -10.45
C LYS A 41 13.19 18.91 -11.84
N LEU A 42 14.08 17.91 -11.93
CA LEU A 42 14.45 17.21 -13.16
C LEU A 42 13.73 15.86 -13.34
N HIS A 43 12.87 15.45 -12.39
CA HIS A 43 12.25 14.12 -12.36
C HIS A 43 10.83 14.13 -12.93
N ASN A 44 10.66 13.52 -14.11
CA ASN A 44 9.42 13.26 -14.87
C ASN A 44 8.46 14.46 -15.06
N ARG A 45 7.46 14.28 -15.94
CA ARG A 45 6.38 15.28 -16.13
C ARG A 45 5.60 15.40 -14.82
N LYS A 46 5.26 16.62 -14.39
CA LYS A 46 4.52 16.89 -13.13
C LYS A 46 3.23 16.07 -12.96
N GLU A 47 2.62 15.64 -14.06
CA GLU A 47 1.36 14.89 -14.07
C GLU A 47 1.55 13.37 -13.91
N ASP A 48 2.78 12.86 -14.04
CA ASP A 48 3.08 11.44 -13.90
C ASP A 48 3.23 11.06 -12.42
N LYS A 49 2.15 10.53 -11.83
CA LYS A 49 2.10 10.09 -10.42
C LYS A 49 2.71 8.71 -10.17
N THR A 50 3.05 7.94 -11.20
CA THR A 50 3.51 6.55 -11.04
C THR A 50 4.81 6.42 -10.25
N THR A 51 5.58 7.50 -10.21
CA THR A 51 6.85 7.61 -9.47
C THR A 51 6.73 8.48 -8.21
N SER A 52 5.51 8.91 -7.87
CA SER A 52 5.26 9.73 -6.67
C SER A 52 5.32 8.88 -5.41
N TYR A 53 5.90 9.47 -4.38
CA TYR A 53 5.85 8.96 -3.00
C TYR A 53 5.06 9.93 -2.15
N TYR A 54 4.40 9.39 -1.12
CA TYR A 54 3.51 10.15 -0.25
C TYR A 54 3.90 9.94 1.21
N ARG A 55 3.77 11.00 2.03
CA ARG A 55 3.92 10.90 3.48
C ARG A 55 2.67 10.26 4.06
N VAL A 56 2.85 9.16 4.79
CA VAL A 56 1.76 8.43 5.43
C VAL A 56 1.60 8.91 6.87
N ASN A 57 0.43 9.45 7.17
CA ASN A 57 0.02 9.96 8.49
C ASN A 57 -1.21 9.19 9.01
N LEU A 58 -1.08 7.86 9.03
CA LEU A 58 -2.07 6.93 9.60
C LEU A 58 -1.64 6.48 11.01
N ALA A 59 -2.62 6.13 11.83
CA ALA A 59 -2.39 5.51 13.13
C ALA A 59 -1.87 4.06 12.95
N GLU A 60 -1.27 3.50 14.01
CA GLU A 60 -0.69 2.15 13.95
C GLU A 60 -1.76 1.08 13.70
N GLU A 61 -2.94 1.24 14.29
CA GLU A 61 -4.06 0.32 14.11
C GLU A 61 -4.57 0.33 12.66
N GLU A 62 -4.50 1.47 11.98
CA GLU A 62 -4.90 1.59 10.58
C GLU A 62 -3.86 0.94 9.65
N LEU A 63 -2.57 1.07 9.98
CA LEU A 63 -1.49 0.39 9.27
C LEU A 63 -1.59 -1.13 9.45
N GLU A 64 -1.94 -1.59 10.65
CA GLU A 64 -2.19 -3.00 10.94
C GLU A 64 -3.35 -3.54 10.10
N VAL A 65 -4.47 -2.81 10.00
CA VAL A 65 -5.61 -3.21 9.15
C VAL A 65 -5.19 -3.37 7.68
N ILE A 66 -4.39 -2.46 7.16
CA ILE A 66 -3.90 -2.54 5.76
C ILE A 66 -2.93 -3.71 5.58
N THR A 67 -2.04 -3.94 6.55
CA THR A 67 -1.06 -5.02 6.52
C THR A 67 -1.75 -6.38 6.57
N ASN A 68 -2.70 -6.57 7.49
CA ASN A 68 -3.51 -7.78 7.60
C ASN A 68 -4.33 -8.05 6.34
N LEU A 69 -4.90 -7.01 5.72
CA LEU A 69 -5.60 -7.15 4.44
C LEU A 69 -4.68 -7.74 3.35
N PHE A 70 -3.46 -7.23 3.21
CA PHE A 70 -2.55 -7.73 2.19
C PHE A 70 -1.95 -9.10 2.51
N PHE A 71 -1.82 -9.43 3.80
CA PHE A 71 -1.49 -10.78 4.24
C PHE A 71 -2.58 -11.79 3.85
N ASP A 72 -3.85 -11.47 4.12
CA ASP A 72 -4.98 -12.32 3.73
C ASP A 72 -5.08 -12.48 2.21
N LEU A 73 -4.82 -11.42 1.44
CA LEU A 73 -4.80 -11.46 -0.02
C LEU A 73 -3.63 -12.27 -0.58
N GLU A 74 -2.44 -12.19 0.04
CA GLU A 74 -1.30 -13.03 -0.31
C GLU A 74 -1.67 -14.51 -0.15
N VAL A 75 -2.10 -14.92 1.04
CA VAL A 75 -2.47 -16.30 1.34
C VAL A 75 -3.62 -16.76 0.43
N GLY A 76 -4.63 -15.91 0.23
CA GLY A 76 -5.77 -16.19 -0.62
C GLY A 76 -5.47 -16.26 -2.13
N SER A 77 -4.28 -15.85 -2.55
CA SER A 77 -3.87 -15.84 -3.97
C SER A 77 -3.11 -17.09 -4.42
N LEU A 78 -2.77 -17.99 -3.49
CA LEU A 78 -2.09 -19.24 -3.81
C LEU A 78 -2.96 -20.15 -4.69
N THR A 79 -2.31 -20.99 -5.50
CA THR A 79 -3.02 -22.02 -6.28
C THR A 79 -3.60 -23.11 -5.36
N ALA A 80 -4.40 -24.02 -5.92
CA ALA A 80 -4.93 -25.17 -5.18
C ALA A 80 -3.81 -26.08 -4.64
N GLU A 81 -2.63 -26.03 -5.27
CA GLU A 81 -1.41 -26.73 -4.89
C GLU A 81 -0.54 -25.94 -3.91
N TYR A 82 -1.02 -24.79 -3.41
CA TYR A 82 -0.31 -23.86 -2.53
C TYR A 82 0.94 -23.24 -3.17
N GLU A 83 0.97 -23.11 -4.50
CA GLU A 83 2.07 -22.48 -5.22
C GLU A 83 1.81 -20.98 -5.40
N ALA A 84 2.89 -20.19 -5.34
CA ALA A 84 2.85 -18.76 -5.60
C ALA A 84 2.76 -18.48 -7.11
N GLY A 85 1.91 -17.53 -7.49
CA GLY A 85 1.81 -17.03 -8.86
C GLY A 85 1.95 -15.50 -8.92
N ASN A 86 1.69 -14.92 -10.10
CA ASN A 86 1.81 -13.47 -10.31
C ASN A 86 0.99 -12.62 -9.32
N SER A 87 -0.22 -13.08 -8.96
CA SER A 87 -1.06 -12.37 -7.96
C SER A 87 -0.44 -12.43 -6.57
N THR A 88 0.16 -13.57 -6.20
CA THR A 88 0.89 -13.73 -4.94
C THR A 88 2.07 -12.79 -4.87
N GLU A 89 2.90 -12.73 -5.92
CA GLU A 89 4.04 -11.80 -5.98
C GLU A 89 3.61 -10.34 -5.85
N LYS A 90 2.49 -9.97 -6.47
CA LYS A 90 1.89 -8.63 -6.31
C LYS A 90 1.53 -8.36 -4.85
N TYR A 91 0.82 -9.28 -4.18
CA TYR A 91 0.39 -9.07 -2.79
C TYR A 91 1.56 -9.12 -1.80
N VAL A 92 2.56 -9.97 -2.02
CA VAL A 92 3.83 -9.95 -1.27
C VAL A 92 4.50 -8.58 -1.37
N THR A 93 4.56 -8.00 -2.56
CA THR A 93 5.16 -6.67 -2.75
C THR A 93 4.40 -5.60 -1.96
N LEU A 94 3.07 -5.61 -2.03
CA LEU A 94 2.22 -4.67 -1.29
C LEU A 94 2.37 -4.87 0.22
N LEU A 95 2.31 -6.10 0.70
CA LEU A 95 2.50 -6.44 2.11
C LEU A 95 3.85 -5.94 2.62
N ASN A 96 4.93 -6.19 1.88
CA ASN A 96 6.27 -5.72 2.25
C ASN A 96 6.33 -4.18 2.34
N ASN A 97 5.74 -3.47 1.38
CA ASN A 97 5.73 -2.00 1.39
C ASN A 97 4.99 -1.44 2.62
N TRP A 98 3.86 -2.03 3.00
CA TRP A 98 3.09 -1.61 4.17
C TRP A 98 3.76 -2.01 5.49
N SER A 99 4.34 -3.22 5.58
CA SER A 99 5.06 -3.69 6.76
C SER A 99 6.31 -2.83 7.07
N ASN A 100 7.04 -2.44 6.02
CA ASN A 100 8.21 -1.56 6.16
C ASN A 100 7.87 -0.20 6.80
N ILE A 101 6.63 0.29 6.63
CA ILE A 101 6.20 1.53 7.26
C ILE A 101 5.40 1.32 8.54
N SER A 102 4.81 0.15 8.79
CA SER A 102 4.19 -0.18 10.09
C SER A 102 5.27 -0.30 11.18
N GLY A 103 6.48 -0.71 10.82
CA GLY A 103 7.55 -1.01 11.78
C GLY A 103 7.62 -2.50 12.12
N GLU A 104 6.72 -3.30 11.53
CA GLU A 104 6.80 -4.75 11.52
C GLU A 104 7.85 -5.16 10.49
N THR A 105 9.08 -5.41 10.95
CA THR A 105 10.01 -6.17 10.13
C THR A 105 9.41 -7.56 9.97
N ALA A 106 8.98 -7.90 8.76
CA ALA A 106 8.62 -9.27 8.38
C ALA A 106 9.77 -10.18 8.83
N SER A 107 9.56 -10.86 9.95
CA SER A 107 10.51 -11.84 10.46
C SER A 107 10.22 -13.12 9.71
N LEU A 108 11.06 -13.39 8.71
CA LEU A 108 11.15 -14.66 8.00
C LEU A 108 11.45 -15.81 8.98
#